data_AF-A0A1G3QAE8-F1
#
_entry.id   AF-A0A1G3QAE8-F1
#
_cell.length_a   1.000
_cell.length_b   1.000
_cell.length_c   1.000
_cell.angle_alpha   90.00
_cell.angle_beta   90.00
_cell.angle_gamma   90.00
#
_symmetry.space_group_name_H-M   'P 1'
#
loop_
_entity.id
_entity.type
_entity.pdbx_description
1 polymer ?
#
loop_
_entity_poly.entity_id
_entity_poly.type
_entity_poly.pdbx_seq_one_letter_code
_entity_poly.pdbx_strand_id
1 'polypeptide(L)'
;MMIAAIIGLISCAVPVQSEEQVQQQIKHTKEDVSQIVVETQNKLNGVKNSASAELVKYEISKIEEYIARSQKLLADGETDQAFQTISIAQLYFTMIDARIELQKALIELDNTKKNTSQ
;
A
#
# COMPACT_ATOMS: atom_id res chain seq x y z
N MET A 1 66.25 -24.70 10.53
CA MET A 1 65.78 -24.42 9.15
C MET A 1 64.79 -25.54 8.81
N MET A 2 63.48 -25.27 8.92
CA MET A 2 62.54 -25.07 7.78
C MET A 2 62.42 -26.36 6.93
N ILE A 3 61.28 -27.03 6.72
CA ILE A 3 59.88 -26.59 6.49
C ILE A 3 58.91 -27.71 6.90
N ALA A 4 57.72 -27.32 7.37
CA ALA A 4 56.58 -28.19 7.67
C ALA A 4 55.62 -28.37 6.48
N ALA A 5 54.90 -29.51 6.52
CA ALA A 5 53.51 -29.73 6.11
C ALA A 5 53.13 -29.71 4.62
N ILE A 6 52.75 -30.90 4.09
CA ILE A 6 51.62 -31.06 3.16
C ILE A 6 50.92 -32.41 3.48
N ILE A 7 49.87 -32.37 4.30
CA ILE A 7 48.83 -33.41 4.38
C ILE A 7 47.49 -32.70 4.61
N GLY A 8 46.45 -33.10 3.87
CA GLY A 8 45.06 -32.71 4.08
C GLY A 8 44.45 -32.07 2.83
N LEU A 9 44.02 -32.82 1.82
CA LEU A 9 42.71 -33.50 1.75
C LEU A 9 41.54 -32.63 2.23
N ILE A 10 40.87 -32.03 1.24
CA ILE A 10 39.41 -31.95 1.07
C ILE A 10 38.62 -31.89 2.38
N SER A 11 38.24 -30.68 2.76
CA SER A 11 36.89 -30.44 3.23
C SER A 11 36.55 -29.01 2.87
N CYS A 12 35.61 -28.85 1.95
CA CYS A 12 35.00 -27.58 1.61
C CYS A 12 34.17 -27.13 2.82
N ALA A 13 34.81 -26.58 3.84
CA ALA A 13 34.13 -25.74 4.81
C ALA A 13 33.84 -24.41 4.12
N VAL A 14 32.82 -24.41 3.25
CA VAL A 14 32.10 -23.18 2.96
C VAL A 14 31.51 -22.77 4.30
N PRO A 15 31.84 -21.59 4.86
CA PRO A 15 31.05 -21.09 5.97
C PRO A 15 29.63 -20.97 5.43
N VAL A 16 28.72 -21.80 5.95
CA VAL A 16 27.29 -21.51 5.91
C VAL A 16 27.17 -20.19 6.66
N GLN A 17 27.26 -19.08 5.91
CA GLN A 17 26.77 -17.81 6.35
C GLN A 17 25.29 -18.07 6.58
N SER A 18 24.95 -18.20 7.86
CA SER A 18 23.59 -18.25 8.37
C SER A 18 22.70 -17.36 7.52
N GLU A 19 21.73 -17.96 6.83
CA GLU A 19 20.60 -17.29 6.17
C GLU A 19 19.67 -16.59 7.20
N GLU A 20 20.20 -16.19 8.36
CA GLU A 20 19.64 -15.13 9.20
C GLU A 20 20.18 -13.77 8.73
N GLN A 21 20.06 -13.50 7.42
CA GLN A 21 20.19 -12.14 6.91
C GLN A 21 18.81 -11.51 6.75
N VAL A 22 18.32 -11.04 7.89
CA VAL A 22 17.69 -9.72 8.05
C VAL A 22 16.55 -9.43 7.06
N GLN A 23 15.40 -10.08 7.26
CA GLN A 23 14.15 -9.33 7.10
C GLN A 23 14.07 -8.35 8.27
N GLN A 24 14.68 -7.17 8.11
CA GLN A 24 14.31 -6.01 8.89
C GLN A 24 12.84 -5.75 8.58
N GLN A 25 11.94 -6.34 9.35
CA GLN A 25 10.57 -5.86 9.45
C GLN A 25 10.70 -4.41 9.90
N ILE A 26 10.47 -3.48 8.98
CA ILE A 26 10.30 -2.07 9.31
C ILE A 26 9.12 -2.04 10.27
N LYS A 27 9.40 -1.96 11.57
CA LYS A 27 8.35 -1.81 12.58
C LYS A 27 7.81 -0.40 12.45
N HIS A 28 6.53 -0.29 12.16
CA HIS A 28 5.85 1.00 12.17
C HIS A 28 5.57 1.39 13.62
N THR A 29 5.82 2.66 13.96
CA THR A 29 5.42 3.16 15.29
C THR A 29 3.92 3.46 15.30
N LYS A 30 3.32 3.49 16.48
CA LYS A 30 1.89 3.83 16.63
C LYS A 30 1.62 5.25 16.14
N GLU A 31 2.56 6.16 16.38
CA GLU A 31 2.53 7.55 15.95
C GLU A 31 2.53 7.66 14.42
N ASP A 32 3.41 6.92 13.73
CA ASP A 32 3.48 6.91 12.26
C ASP A 32 2.16 6.43 11.65
N VAL A 33 1.62 5.30 12.12
CA VAL A 33 0.37 4.75 11.58
C VAL A 33 -0.81 5.67 11.90
N SER A 34 -0.84 6.28 13.08
CA SER A 34 -1.85 7.28 13.44
C SER A 34 -1.84 8.48 12.49
N GLN A 35 -0.64 8.98 12.14
CA GLN A 35 -0.51 10.06 11.16
C GLN A 35 -1.03 9.64 9.78
N ILE A 36 -0.70 8.44 9.31
CA ILE A 36 -1.19 7.91 8.03
C ILE A 36 -2.73 7.81 8.02
N VAL A 37 -3.35 7.39 9.13
CA VAL A 37 -4.80 7.36 9.29
C VAL A 37 -5.41 8.77 9.15
N VAL A 38 -4.82 9.77 9.79
CA VAL A 38 -5.28 11.17 9.71
C VAL A 38 -5.15 11.71 8.28
N GLU A 39 -4.02 11.48 7.62
CA GLU A 39 -3.80 11.90 6.24
C GLU A 39 -4.79 11.23 5.27
N THR A 40 -5.04 9.93 5.46
CA THR A 40 -6.02 9.15 4.69
C THR A 40 -7.43 9.70 4.88
N GLN A 41 -7.81 10.04 6.11
CA GLN A 41 -9.11 10.66 6.42
C GLN A 41 -9.26 12.04 5.76
N ASN A 42 -8.21 12.86 5.79
CA ASN A 42 -8.22 14.17 5.14
C ASN A 42 -8.36 14.04 3.62
N LYS A 43 -7.65 13.10 3.00
CA LYS A 43 -7.78 12.80 1.57
C LYS A 43 -9.18 12.32 1.22
N LEU A 44 -9.76 11.43 2.04
CA LEU A 44 -11.14 10.95 1.89
C LEU A 44 -12.15 12.11 1.91
N ASN A 45 -12.00 13.05 2.84
CA ASN A 45 -12.87 14.22 2.92
C ASN A 45 -12.82 15.06 1.63
N GLY A 46 -11.65 15.17 1.01
CA GLY A 46 -11.50 15.80 -0.31
C GLY A 46 -12.31 15.09 -1.40
N VAL A 47 -12.26 13.76 -1.45
CA VAL A 47 -13.04 12.96 -2.42
C VAL A 47 -14.54 13.10 -2.19
N LYS A 48 -15.00 13.01 -0.93
CA LYS A 48 -16.42 13.11 -0.57
C LYS A 48 -17.06 14.45 -0.95
N ASN A 49 -16.27 15.52 -0.95
CA ASN A 49 -16.72 16.86 -1.31
C ASN A 49 -16.52 17.19 -2.81
N SER A 50 -16.04 16.23 -3.61
CA SER A 50 -15.84 16.41 -5.04
C SER A 50 -17.12 16.15 -5.84
N ALA A 51 -17.21 16.73 -7.04
CA ALA A 51 -18.31 16.46 -7.97
C ALA A 51 -18.39 14.98 -8.42
N SER A 52 -17.31 14.22 -8.25
CA SER A 52 -17.23 12.81 -8.62
C SER A 52 -17.61 11.85 -7.49
N ALA A 53 -17.99 12.35 -6.31
CA ALA A 53 -18.28 11.50 -5.14
C ALA A 53 -19.36 10.44 -5.42
N GLU A 54 -20.39 10.79 -6.19
CA GLU A 54 -21.47 9.88 -6.56
C GLU A 54 -20.96 8.66 -7.37
N LEU A 55 -19.98 8.88 -8.26
CA LEU A 55 -19.43 7.85 -9.15
C LEU A 55 -18.64 6.78 -8.38
N VAL A 56 -18.08 7.14 -7.23
CA VAL A 56 -17.12 6.32 -6.47
C VAL A 56 -17.60 6.01 -5.04
N LYS A 57 -18.92 6.00 -4.84
CA LYS A 57 -19.55 5.71 -3.53
C LYS A 57 -19.08 4.42 -2.88
N TYR A 58 -18.88 3.37 -3.68
CA TYR A 58 -18.42 2.08 -3.19
C TYR A 58 -16.99 2.19 -2.63
N GLU A 59 -16.08 2.83 -3.36
CA GLU A 59 -14.71 3.04 -2.93
C GLU A 59 -14.64 3.93 -1.68
N ILE A 60 -15.45 5.01 -1.63
CA ILE A 60 -15.57 5.87 -0.43
C ILE A 60 -15.97 5.04 0.79
N SER A 61 -17.02 4.21 0.67
CA SER A 61 -17.49 3.37 1.77
C SER A 61 -16.42 2.38 2.24
N LYS A 62 -15.63 1.81 1.32
CA LYS A 62 -14.53 0.91 1.67
C LYS A 62 -13.42 1.63 2.40
N ILE A 63 -13.05 2.83 1.97
CA ILE A 63 -12.04 3.65 2.67
C ILE A 63 -12.49 3.97 4.10
N GLU A 64 -13.75 4.35 4.30
CA GLU A 64 -14.33 4.60 5.64
C GLU A 64 -14.24 3.37 6.54
N GLU A 65 -14.59 2.19 6.02
CA GLU A 65 -14.51 0.91 6.72
C GLU A 65 -13.08 0.60 7.17
N TYR A 66 -12.09 0.74 6.27
CA TYR A 66 -10.69 0.45 6.58
C TYR A 66 -10.07 1.48 7.53
N ILE A 67 -10.44 2.76 7.44
CA ILE A 67 -10.02 3.78 8.41
C ILE A 67 -10.51 3.40 9.82
N ALA A 68 -11.82 3.11 9.96
CA ALA A 68 -12.40 2.74 11.25
C ALA A 68 -11.75 1.47 11.83
N ARG A 69 -11.51 0.47 10.98
CA ARG A 69 -10.83 -0.76 11.38
C ARG A 69 -9.38 -0.51 11.81
N SER A 70 -8.63 0.32 11.08
CA SER A 70 -7.25 0.67 11.43
C SER A 70 -7.20 1.41 12.77
N GLN A 71 -8.12 2.34 13.02
CA GLN A 71 -8.22 3.04 14.30
C GLN A 71 -8.47 2.09 15.46
N LYS A 72 -9.36 1.11 15.28
CA LYS A 72 -9.62 0.07 16.27
C LYS A 72 -8.36 -0.75 16.56
N LEU A 73 -7.66 -1.22 15.53
CA LEU A 73 -6.42 -1.98 15.69
C LEU A 73 -5.33 -1.18 16.42
N LEU A 74 -5.21 0.14 16.19
CA LEU A 74 -4.29 0.99 16.97
C LEU A 74 -4.69 1.14 18.44
N ALA A 75 -5.99 1.14 18.75
CA ALA A 75 -6.48 1.15 20.12
C ALA A 75 -6.17 -0.16 20.83
N ASP A 76 -6.25 -1.28 20.11
CA ASP A 76 -5.96 -2.63 20.59
C ASP A 76 -4.45 -2.94 20.66
N GLY A 77 -3.60 -2.04 20.15
CA GLY A 77 -2.13 -2.18 20.15
C GLY A 77 -1.56 -3.00 18.98
N GLU A 78 -2.40 -3.35 18.01
CA GLU A 78 -2.05 -4.16 16.84
C GLU A 78 -1.53 -3.26 15.70
N THR A 79 -0.40 -2.58 15.92
CA THR A 79 0.12 -1.53 15.02
C THR A 79 0.43 -2.04 13.60
N ASP A 80 1.06 -3.20 13.45
CA ASP A 80 1.40 -3.73 12.12
C ASP A 80 0.13 -4.08 11.31
N GLN A 81 -0.88 -4.63 11.97
CA GLN A 81 -2.17 -4.91 11.32
C GLN A 81 -2.93 -3.63 10.98
N ALA A 82 -2.86 -2.61 11.85
CA ALA A 82 -3.40 -1.30 11.56
C ALA A 82 -2.75 -0.71 10.31
N PHE A 83 -1.42 -0.77 10.21
CA PHE A 83 -0.68 -0.32 9.02
C PHE A 83 -1.15 -1.04 7.76
N GLN A 84 -1.19 -2.38 7.77
CA GLN A 84 -1.68 -3.16 6.64
C GLN A 84 -3.11 -2.79 6.25
N THR A 85 -3.98 -2.57 7.25
CA THR A 85 -5.37 -2.19 7.05
C THR A 85 -5.49 -0.81 6.39
N ILE A 86 -4.74 0.19 6.85
CA ILE A 86 -4.79 1.54 6.26
C ILE A 86 -4.15 1.58 4.87
N SER A 87 -3.15 0.74 4.60
CA SER A 87 -2.60 0.60 3.24
C SER A 87 -3.63 0.12 2.24
N ILE A 88 -4.56 -0.77 2.64
CA ILE A 88 -5.67 -1.19 1.76
C ILE A 88 -6.58 0.00 1.45
N ALA A 89 -6.88 0.86 2.43
CA ALA A 89 -7.64 2.09 2.20
C ALA A 89 -6.95 2.98 1.17
N GLN A 90 -5.62 3.09 1.23
CA GLN A 90 -4.85 3.89 0.28
C GLN A 90 -4.97 3.37 -1.17
N LEU A 91 -5.04 2.04 -1.37
CA LEU A 91 -5.22 1.43 -2.70
C LEU A 91 -6.58 1.79 -3.33
N TYR A 92 -7.62 1.98 -2.53
CA TYR A 92 -8.93 2.42 -3.04
C TYR A 92 -8.89 3.82 -3.64
N PHE A 93 -7.95 4.70 -3.24
CA PHE A 93 -7.77 5.98 -3.93
C PHE A 93 -7.28 5.79 -5.37
N THR A 94 -6.42 4.83 -5.63
CA THR A 94 -6.01 4.51 -7.00
C THR A 94 -7.20 4.01 -7.84
N MET A 95 -8.13 3.26 -7.23
CA MET A 95 -9.37 2.85 -7.89
C MET A 95 -10.30 4.04 -8.18
N ILE A 96 -10.37 5.01 -7.27
CA ILE A 96 -11.12 6.27 -7.49
C ILE A 96 -10.56 7.01 -8.70
N ASP A 97 -9.23 7.21 -8.74
CA ASP A 97 -8.56 7.91 -9.84
C ASP A 97 -8.84 7.21 -11.18
N ALA A 98 -8.72 5.87 -11.21
CA ALA A 98 -8.99 5.07 -12.42
C ALA A 98 -10.45 5.18 -12.88
N ARG A 99 -11.43 5.19 -11.96
CA ARG A 99 -12.85 5.33 -12.32
C ARG A 99 -13.18 6.72 -12.87
N ILE A 100 -12.62 7.76 -12.25
CA ILE A 100 -12.80 9.13 -12.73
C ILE A 100 -12.21 9.26 -14.13
N GLU A 101 -11.03 8.70 -14.37
CA GLU A 101 -10.39 8.77 -15.67
C GLU A 101 -11.15 7.97 -16.75
N LEU A 102 -11.65 6.79 -16.41
CA LEU A 102 -12.52 6.01 -17.31
C LEU A 102 -13.78 6.80 -17.69
N GLN A 103 -14.40 7.48 -16.73
CA GLN A 103 -15.61 8.28 -17.00
C GLN A 103 -15.31 9.45 -17.96
N LYS A 104 -14.16 10.12 -17.81
CA LYS A 104 -13.75 11.17 -18.76
C LYS A 104 -13.56 10.62 -20.16
N ALA A 105 -12.84 9.51 -20.30
CA ALA A 105 -12.60 8.87 -21.59
C ALA A 105 -13.90 8.45 -22.29
N LEU A 106 -14.91 7.97 -21.54
CA LEU A 106 -16.22 7.63 -22.09
C LEU A 106 -16.98 8.86 -22.62
N ILE A 107 -16.92 9.99 -21.89
CA ILE A 107 -17.52 11.26 -22.32
C ILE A 107 -16.85 11.77 -23.60
N GLU A 108 -15.52 11.74 -23.65
CA GLU A 108 -14.75 12.16 -24.83
C GLU A 108 -15.08 11.30 -26.06
N LEU A 109 -15.13 9.97 -25.89
CA LEU A 109 -15.48 9.04 -26.97
C LEU A 109 -16.89 9.31 -27.53
N ASP A 110 -17.86 9.57 -26.66
CA ASP A 110 -19.23 9.89 -27.07
C ASP A 110 -19.30 11.21 -27.86
N ASN A 111 -18.55 12.22 -27.42
CA ASN A 111 -18.45 13.50 -28.13
C ASN A 111 -17.80 13.35 -29.51
N THR A 112 -16.73 12.57 -29.63
CA THR A 112 -16.09 12.29 -30.92
C THR A 112 -17.04 11.57 -31.88
N LYS A 113 -17.81 10.58 -31.38
CA LYS A 113 -18.80 9.86 -32.20
C LYS A 113 -19.89 10.80 -32.74
N LYS A 114 -20.39 11.71 -31.90
CA LYS A 114 -21.40 12.70 -32.31
C LYS A 114 -20.89 13.64 -33.41
N ASN A 115 -19.64 14.08 -33.30
CA ASN A 115 -19.03 15.02 -34.25
C ASN A 115 -18.59 14.37 -35.58
N THR A 116 -18.37 13.05 -35.61
CA THR A 116 -17.98 12.32 -36.83
C THR A 116 -19.16 11.68 -37.56
N SER A 117 -20.35 11.68 -36.96
CA SER A 117 -21.60 11.24 -37.58
C SER A 117 -22.38 12.38 -38.26
N GLN A 118 -21.81 13.59 -38.29
CA GLN A 118 -22.30 14.79 -38.98
C GLN A 118 -21.51 15.01 -40.26
#